data_AF-A0A679JYV3-F1
#
_entry.id   AF-A0A679JYV3-F1
#
_cell.length_a   1.000
_cell.length_b   1.000
_cell.length_c   1.000
_cell.angle_alpha   90.00
_cell.angle_beta   90.00
_cell.angle_gamma   90.00
#
_symmetry.space_group_name_H-M   'P 1'
#
loop_
_entity.id
_entity.type
_entity.pdbx_description
1 polymer ?
#
loop_
_entity_poly.entity_id
_entity_poly.type
_entity_poly.pdbx_seq_one_letter_code
_entity_poly.pdbx_strand_id
1 'polypeptide(L)'
;MVTIMIAICMPGGDIEYIEADEMLWLRQAFDHEFKGMVMLRLAAPDRIYSVETIDALEAKFRAAGASIARFTPPEDTRVMVVNTGKVREVEPSNPAISHGSANSVLKFGPRLGLAVRETEAQSEAILAKARQLPNGLSATAVASGAVLGAVIGAAAAVVITPTEEDA
;
A
#
# COMPACT_ATOMS: atom_id res chain seq x y z
N MET A 1 -6.73 22.93 -3.28
CA MET A 1 -6.06 21.72 -2.73
C MET A 1 -4.57 21.98 -2.79
N VAL A 2 -3.81 21.64 -1.75
CA VAL A 2 -2.35 21.71 -1.79
C VAL A 2 -1.87 20.42 -2.44
N THR A 3 -1.28 20.51 -3.63
CA THR A 3 -0.64 19.36 -4.28
C THR A 3 0.71 19.12 -3.60
N ILE A 4 0.87 17.97 -2.95
CA ILE A 4 2.14 17.57 -2.34
C ILE A 4 2.95 16.81 -3.39
N MET A 5 4.08 17.40 -3.80
CA MET A 5 5.05 16.73 -4.66
C MET A 5 5.98 15.83 -3.83
N ILE A 6 6.22 14.62 -4.31
CA ILE A 6 7.09 13.62 -3.69
C ILE A 6 8.39 13.59 -4.49
N ALA A 7 9.52 13.84 -3.81
CA ALA A 7 10.84 13.68 -4.40
C ALA A 7 11.27 12.21 -4.37
N ILE A 8 11.70 11.68 -5.53
CA ILE A 8 12.13 10.31 -5.74
C ILE A 8 13.59 10.32 -6.19
N CYS A 9 14.45 9.63 -5.44
CA CYS A 9 15.85 9.47 -5.82
C CYS A 9 15.98 8.38 -6.90
N MET A 10 16.48 8.75 -8.08
CA MET A 10 16.71 7.86 -9.22
C MET A 10 18.15 7.35 -9.27
N PRO A 11 18.42 6.20 -9.90
CA PRO A 11 19.77 5.77 -10.20
C PRO A 11 20.54 6.85 -10.99
N GLY A 12 21.80 7.09 -10.63
CA GLY A 12 22.62 8.14 -11.24
C GLY A 12 22.62 9.48 -10.48
N GLY A 13 21.77 9.61 -9.44
CA GLY A 13 21.74 10.79 -8.57
C GLY A 13 20.68 11.83 -8.96
N ASP A 14 19.90 11.56 -10.01
CA ASP A 14 18.79 12.41 -10.41
C ASP A 14 17.65 12.36 -9.39
N ILE A 15 16.86 13.44 -9.34
CA ILE A 15 15.68 13.56 -8.49
C ILE A 15 14.48 13.85 -9.38
N GLU A 16 13.48 12.98 -9.32
CA GLU A 16 12.20 13.18 -9.99
C GLU A 16 11.15 13.65 -8.98
N TYR A 17 10.32 14.62 -9.36
CA TYR A 17 9.21 15.08 -8.52
C TYR A 17 7.91 14.58 -9.12
N ILE A 18 7.16 13.80 -8.35
CA ILE A 18 5.90 13.21 -8.78
C ILE A 18 4.77 13.56 -7.80
N GLU A 19 3.58 13.74 -8.32
CA GLU A 19 2.38 13.88 -7.51
C GLU A 19 1.94 12.51 -6.98
N ALA A 20 1.34 12.50 -5.79
CA ALA A 20 0.89 11.26 -5.14
C ALA A 20 -0.13 10.49 -6.00
N ASP A 21 -0.90 11.20 -6.81
CA ASP A 21 -1.88 10.62 -7.70
C ASP A 21 -1.28 10.21 -9.06
N GLU A 22 -0.06 10.59 -9.42
CA GLU A 22 0.56 10.08 -10.64
C GLU A 22 0.97 8.61 -10.53
N MET A 23 1.22 8.14 -9.30
CA MET A 23 1.59 6.74 -9.05
C MET A 23 0.39 5.81 -9.23
N LEU A 24 0.57 4.80 -10.07
CA LEU A 24 -0.38 3.70 -10.25
C LEU A 24 -0.03 2.54 -9.32
N TRP A 25 1.21 2.08 -9.38
CA TRP A 25 1.75 1.03 -8.51
C TRP A 25 3.27 1.03 -8.51
N LEU A 26 3.87 0.32 -7.54
CA LEU A 26 5.31 0.08 -7.45
C LEU A 26 5.60 -1.36 -7.02
N ARG A 27 6.77 -1.87 -7.41
CA ARG A 27 7.29 -3.18 -7.01
C ARG A 27 8.80 -3.20 -7.03
N GLN A 28 9.40 -4.23 -6.44
CA GLN A 28 10.80 -4.52 -6.68
C GLN A 28 11.03 -4.75 -8.18
N ALA A 29 12.03 -4.09 -8.76
CA ALA A 29 12.47 -4.35 -10.12
C ALA A 29 12.98 -5.78 -10.25
N PHE A 30 12.79 -6.39 -11.42
CA PHE A 30 13.41 -7.66 -11.73
C PHE A 30 14.91 -7.47 -11.93
N ASP A 31 15.67 -8.53 -11.67
CA ASP A 31 17.13 -8.52 -11.79
C ASP A 31 17.59 -8.16 -13.21
N HIS A 32 16.80 -8.51 -14.23
CA HIS A 32 17.05 -8.18 -15.64
C HIS A 32 16.58 -6.77 -16.03
N GLU A 33 15.78 -6.09 -15.20
CA GLU A 33 15.36 -4.70 -15.43
C GLU A 33 16.37 -3.75 -14.82
N PHE A 34 16.46 -3.73 -13.49
CA PHE A 34 17.39 -2.90 -12.73
C PHE A 34 17.58 -3.51 -11.33
N LYS A 35 18.57 -4.38 -11.20
CA LYS A 35 18.81 -5.16 -9.98
C LYS A 35 18.86 -4.29 -8.72
N GLY A 36 18.10 -4.69 -7.71
CA GLY A 36 18.08 -4.04 -6.38
C GLY A 36 17.24 -2.76 -6.29
N MET A 37 16.65 -2.29 -7.39
CA MET A 37 15.85 -1.05 -7.41
C MET A 37 14.35 -1.32 -7.26
N VAL A 38 13.60 -0.28 -6.94
CA VAL A 38 12.13 -0.28 -6.98
C VAL A 38 11.68 0.36 -8.29
N MET A 39 10.80 -0.32 -9.04
CA MET A 39 10.17 0.24 -10.22
C MET A 39 8.81 0.83 -9.82
N LEU A 40 8.57 2.07 -10.20
CA LEU A 40 7.29 2.76 -10.06
C LEU A 40 6.67 2.92 -11.45
N ARG A 41 5.39 2.56 -11.56
CA ARG A 41 4.57 2.81 -12.74
C ARG A 41 3.75 4.08 -12.52
N LEU A 42 3.98 5.08 -13.37
CA LEU A 42 3.25 6.35 -13.37
C LEU A 42 2.13 6.35 -14.44
N ALA A 43 1.22 7.30 -14.35
CA ALA A 43 0.21 7.56 -15.38
C ALA A 43 0.83 8.11 -16.68
N ALA A 44 1.89 8.93 -16.58
CA ALA A 44 2.78 9.41 -17.64
C ALA A 44 4.03 10.06 -16.99
N PRO A 45 5.25 10.00 -17.53
CA PRO A 45 5.74 9.17 -18.63
C PRO A 45 6.26 7.82 -18.07
N ASP A 46 5.40 6.82 -18.15
CA ASP A 46 5.69 5.41 -17.90
C ASP A 46 6.47 5.05 -16.61
N ARG A 47 7.61 4.36 -16.68
CA ARG A 47 8.24 3.72 -15.52
C ARG A 47 9.45 4.53 -15.07
N ILE A 48 9.53 4.79 -13.77
CA ILE A 48 10.75 5.29 -13.14
C ILE A 48 11.32 4.22 -12.21
N TYR A 49 12.63 4.29 -11.97
CA TYR A 49 13.31 3.41 -11.04
C TYR A 49 13.84 4.24 -9.89
N SER A 50 13.71 3.74 -8.68
CA SER A 50 14.18 4.39 -7.47
C SER A 50 15.18 3.52 -6.73
N VAL A 51 16.18 4.18 -6.15
CA VAL A 51 17.14 3.58 -5.21
C VAL A 51 16.55 3.39 -3.81
N GLU A 52 15.37 3.98 -3.56
CA GLU A 52 14.69 3.88 -2.27
C GLU A 52 13.99 2.52 -2.11
N THR A 53 13.77 2.12 -0.86
CA THR A 53 13.07 0.87 -0.55
C THR A 53 11.56 1.02 -0.79
N ILE A 54 10.87 -0.11 -1.02
CA ILE A 54 9.40 -0.13 -1.14
C ILE A 54 8.74 0.53 0.06
N ASP A 55 9.19 0.22 1.29
CA ASP A 55 8.58 0.76 2.51
C ASP A 55 8.79 2.28 2.64
N ALA A 56 9.94 2.81 2.22
CA ALA A 56 10.21 4.25 2.24
C ALA A 56 9.31 5.00 1.26
N LEU A 57 9.19 4.47 0.04
CA LEU A 57 8.29 5.01 -0.98
C LEU A 57 6.83 4.92 -0.55
N GLU A 58 6.44 3.77 0.01
CA GLU A 58 5.11 3.54 0.57
C GLU A 58 4.74 4.61 1.61
N ALA A 59 5.65 4.90 2.53
CA ALA A 59 5.47 5.92 3.55
C ALA A 59 5.34 7.33 2.94
N LYS A 60 6.16 7.67 1.93
CA LYS A 60 6.09 8.95 1.22
C LYS A 60 4.73 9.17 0.55
N PHE A 61 4.25 8.16 -0.19
CA PHE A 61 2.94 8.23 -0.85
C PHE A 61 1.79 8.34 0.14
N ARG A 62 1.82 7.58 1.25
CA ARG A 62 0.81 7.72 2.32
C ARG A 62 0.82 9.10 2.96
N ALA A 63 2.01 9.62 3.26
CA ALA A 63 2.15 10.96 3.85
C ALA A 63 1.63 12.06 2.91
N ALA A 64 1.75 11.85 1.60
CA ALA A 64 1.18 12.72 0.57
C ALA A 64 -0.33 12.47 0.30
N GLY A 65 -0.96 11.56 1.05
CA GLY A 65 -2.40 11.30 1.00
C GLY A 65 -2.85 10.23 0.00
N ALA A 66 -1.94 9.47 -0.61
CA ALA A 66 -2.32 8.36 -1.48
C ALA A 66 -2.86 7.17 -0.65
N SER A 67 -4.07 6.72 -0.99
CA SER A 67 -4.64 5.47 -0.45
C SER A 67 -4.03 4.27 -1.17
N ILE A 68 -3.22 3.51 -0.46
CA ILE A 68 -2.42 2.43 -1.06
C ILE A 68 -2.70 1.07 -0.43
N ALA A 69 -2.57 0.01 -1.23
CA ALA A 69 -2.76 -1.37 -0.81
C ALA A 69 -1.62 -2.26 -1.31
N ARG A 70 -1.36 -3.36 -0.59
CA ARG A 70 -0.40 -4.39 -1.00
C ARG A 70 -1.12 -5.55 -1.68
N PHE A 71 -0.53 -6.05 -2.76
CA PHE A 71 -0.97 -7.19 -3.56
C PHE A 71 0.18 -8.14 -3.82
N THR A 72 -0.15 -9.36 -4.23
CA THR A 72 0.84 -10.38 -4.57
C THR A 72 0.95 -10.51 -6.09
N PRO A 73 2.11 -10.25 -6.70
CA PRO A 73 2.33 -10.48 -8.13
C PRO A 73 2.25 -11.99 -8.45
N PRO A 74 1.91 -12.39 -9.68
CA PRO A 74 1.71 -13.79 -10.02
C PRO A 74 3.01 -14.59 -10.14
N GLU A 75 4.12 -13.92 -10.40
CA GLU A 75 5.42 -14.52 -10.68
C GLU A 75 6.20 -14.88 -9.40
N ASP A 76 5.96 -14.18 -8.29
CA ASP A 76 6.69 -14.38 -7.03
C ASP A 76 5.87 -13.99 -5.79
N THR A 77 6.54 -13.84 -4.65
CA THR A 77 5.95 -13.41 -3.37
C THR A 77 6.39 -12.00 -2.97
N ARG A 78 7.02 -11.25 -3.87
CA ARG A 78 7.48 -9.88 -3.60
C ARG A 78 6.27 -8.97 -3.42
N VAL A 79 6.47 -7.88 -2.69
CA VAL A 79 5.40 -6.91 -2.42
C VAL A 79 5.17 -6.06 -3.66
N MET A 80 3.90 -5.93 -4.04
CA MET A 80 3.44 -4.95 -5.00
C MET A 80 2.51 -3.96 -4.31
N VAL A 81 2.82 -2.67 -4.37
CA VAL A 81 2.02 -1.61 -3.74
C VAL A 81 1.24 -0.89 -4.83
N VAL A 82 -0.07 -0.74 -4.64
CA VAL A 82 -0.99 -0.17 -5.63
C VAL A 82 -1.69 1.05 -5.07
N ASN A 83 -1.79 2.12 -5.86
CA ASN A 83 -2.66 3.24 -5.58
C ASN A 83 -4.13 2.86 -5.83
N THR A 84 -4.87 2.67 -4.75
CA THR A 84 -6.26 2.20 -4.80
C THR A 84 -7.22 3.22 -5.40
N GLY A 85 -6.87 4.51 -5.36
CA GLY A 85 -7.64 5.58 -5.99
C GLY A 85 -7.57 5.56 -7.52
N LYS A 86 -6.60 4.83 -8.08
CA LYS A 86 -6.41 4.70 -9.53
C LYS A 86 -6.91 3.37 -10.11
N VAL A 87 -7.27 2.41 -9.26
CA VAL A 87 -7.93 1.18 -9.70
C VAL A 87 -9.39 1.47 -10.02
N ARG A 88 -9.75 1.33 -11.30
CA ARG A 88 -11.09 1.58 -11.84
C ARG A 88 -12.00 0.37 -11.72
N GLU A 89 -11.45 -0.82 -11.94
CA GLU A 89 -12.19 -2.08 -12.00
C GLU A 89 -11.28 -3.25 -11.60
N VAL A 90 -11.88 -4.32 -11.11
CA VAL A 90 -11.23 -5.60 -10.87
C VAL A 90 -11.95 -6.63 -11.74
N GLU A 91 -11.20 -7.35 -12.56
CA GLU A 91 -11.75 -8.40 -13.43
C GLU A 91 -11.12 -9.76 -13.09
N PRO A 92 -11.81 -10.88 -13.36
CA PRO A 92 -11.19 -12.19 -13.30
C PRO A 92 -10.05 -12.30 -14.31
N SER A 93 -8.99 -13.02 -13.94
CA SER A 93 -7.86 -13.21 -14.83
C SER A 93 -8.20 -14.19 -15.95
N ASN A 94 -7.81 -13.85 -17.19
CA ASN A 94 -7.84 -14.79 -18.30
C ASN A 94 -6.46 -15.46 -18.45
N PRO A 95 -6.31 -16.77 -18.19
CA PRO A 95 -5.02 -17.45 -18.22
C PRO A 95 -4.42 -17.57 -19.63
N ALA A 96 -5.20 -17.32 -20.69
CA ALA A 96 -4.67 -17.25 -22.06
C ALA A 96 -3.92 -15.93 -22.34
N ILE A 97 -4.15 -14.90 -21.52
CA ILE A 97 -3.59 -13.54 -21.69
C ILE A 97 -2.66 -13.18 -20.53
N SER A 98 -2.98 -13.66 -19.33
CA SER A 98 -2.26 -13.36 -18.08
C SER A 98 -1.43 -14.56 -17.62
N HIS A 99 -0.52 -14.31 -16.69
CA HIS A 99 0.26 -15.36 -16.04
C HIS A 99 -0.67 -16.43 -15.41
N GLY A 100 -0.33 -17.72 -15.54
CA GLY A 100 -1.21 -18.82 -15.12
C GLY A 100 -1.50 -18.90 -13.61
N SER A 101 -0.77 -18.14 -12.79
CA SER A 101 -1.01 -17.99 -11.35
C SER A 101 -1.77 -16.72 -10.96
N ALA A 102 -2.20 -15.92 -11.94
CA ALA A 102 -3.03 -14.76 -11.70
C ALA A 102 -4.50 -15.17 -11.57
N ASN A 103 -5.19 -14.64 -10.56
CA ASN A 103 -6.60 -14.91 -10.31
C ASN A 103 -7.48 -13.70 -10.63
N SER A 104 -6.94 -12.47 -10.57
CA SER A 104 -7.63 -11.26 -11.01
C SER A 104 -6.68 -10.26 -11.66
N VAL A 105 -7.26 -9.22 -12.29
CA VAL A 105 -6.55 -8.11 -12.93
C VAL A 105 -7.13 -6.80 -12.43
N LEU A 106 -6.28 -5.94 -11.86
CA LEU A 106 -6.63 -4.57 -11.47
C LEU A 106 -6.50 -3.65 -12.70
N LYS A 107 -7.59 -2.99 -13.10
CA LYS A 107 -7.60 -2.09 -14.26
C LYS A 107 -7.38 -0.64 -13.84
N PHE A 108 -6.41 0.02 -14.48
CA PHE A 108 -6.12 1.45 -14.30
C PHE A 108 -6.63 2.30 -15.48
N GLY A 109 -6.92 1.65 -16.61
CA GLY A 109 -7.47 2.25 -17.82
C GLY A 109 -7.70 1.19 -18.90
N PRO A 110 -8.11 1.59 -20.12
CA PRO A 110 -8.53 0.64 -21.17
C PRO A 110 -7.47 -0.37 -21.59
N ARG A 111 -6.19 0.00 -21.49
CA ARG A 111 -5.05 -0.84 -21.91
C ARG A 111 -4.08 -1.15 -20.78
N LEU A 112 -4.36 -0.66 -19.57
CA LEU A 112 -3.44 -0.78 -18.45
C LEU A 112 -4.08 -1.60 -17.35
N GLY A 113 -3.56 -2.80 -17.17
CA GLY A 113 -3.95 -3.72 -16.13
C GLY A 113 -2.75 -4.26 -15.37
N LEU A 114 -3.01 -4.78 -14.19
CA LEU A 114 -2.02 -5.43 -13.33
C LEU A 114 -2.60 -6.75 -12.82
N ALA A 115 -1.99 -7.85 -13.24
CA ALA A 115 -2.38 -9.18 -12.80
C ALA A 115 -1.92 -9.45 -11.36
N VAL A 116 -2.76 -10.07 -10.55
CA VAL A 116 -2.50 -10.37 -9.13
C VAL A 116 -2.96 -11.79 -8.77
N ARG A 117 -2.38 -12.36 -7.70
CA ARG A 117 -2.77 -13.70 -7.21
C ARG A 117 -4.06 -13.69 -6.42
N GLU A 118 -4.49 -12.54 -5.94
CA GLU A 118 -5.76 -12.41 -5.26
C GLU A 118 -6.92 -12.66 -6.23
N THR A 119 -7.96 -13.33 -5.75
CA THR A 119 -9.25 -13.44 -6.47
C THR A 119 -9.93 -12.08 -6.55
N GLU A 120 -10.92 -11.94 -7.43
CA GLU A 120 -11.70 -10.70 -7.58
C GLU A 120 -12.25 -10.21 -6.23
N ALA A 121 -12.95 -11.09 -5.50
CA ALA A 121 -13.51 -10.76 -4.19
C ALA A 121 -12.46 -10.36 -3.14
N GLN A 122 -11.29 -11.00 -3.16
CA GLN A 122 -10.18 -10.63 -2.26
C GLN A 122 -9.60 -9.26 -2.63
N SER A 123 -9.40 -9.02 -3.92
CA SER A 123 -8.90 -7.76 -4.45
C SER A 123 -9.83 -6.60 -4.09
N GLU A 124 -11.13 -6.76 -4.28
CA GLU A 124 -12.12 -5.75 -3.89
C GLU A 124 -12.10 -5.48 -2.38
N ALA A 125 -12.02 -6.51 -1.55
CA ALA A 125 -11.94 -6.36 -0.10
C ALA A 125 -10.67 -5.60 0.34
N ILE A 126 -9.53 -5.88 -0.30
CA ILE A 126 -8.26 -5.17 -0.06
C ILE A 126 -8.38 -3.69 -0.44
N LEU A 127 -8.95 -3.39 -1.61
CA LEU A 127 -9.16 -2.02 -2.08
C LEU A 127 -10.12 -1.26 -1.15
N ALA A 128 -11.23 -1.86 -0.75
CA ALA A 128 -12.20 -1.27 0.15
C ALA A 128 -11.58 -0.93 1.51
N LYS A 129 -10.81 -1.86 2.09
CA LYS A 129 -10.12 -1.66 3.37
C LYS A 129 -9.10 -0.50 3.29
N ALA A 130 -8.31 -0.44 2.23
CA ALA A 130 -7.30 0.61 2.06
C ALA A 130 -7.91 2.00 1.85
N ARG A 131 -9.07 2.09 1.21
CA ARG A 131 -9.82 3.35 1.04
C ARG A 131 -10.46 3.86 2.33
N GLN A 132 -10.72 2.97 3.30
CA GLN A 132 -11.31 3.33 4.60
C GLN A 132 -10.28 3.77 5.65
N LEU A 133 -9.00 3.41 5.48
CA LEU A 133 -7.96 3.81 6.41
C LEU A 133 -7.72 5.32 6.27
N PRO A 134 -7.99 6.14 7.32
CA PRO A 134 -7.69 7.56 7.27
C PRO A 134 -6.18 7.75 7.07
N ASN A 135 -5.83 8.65 6.14
CA ASN A 135 -4.46 9.05 5.77
C ASN A 135 -3.69 9.64 6.97
N GLY A 136 -3.34 8.83 7.97
CA GLY A 136 -2.74 9.34 9.21
C GLY A 136 -2.19 8.31 10.20
N LEU A 137 -2.27 7.00 9.95
CA LEU A 137 -1.61 6.02 10.80
C LEU A 137 -0.36 5.47 10.10
N SER A 138 0.75 6.19 10.28
CA SER A 138 2.10 5.67 10.08
C SER A 138 2.21 4.30 10.72
N ALA A 139 2.79 3.34 9.99
CA ALA A 139 3.05 1.97 10.41
C ALA A 139 4.15 1.87 11.49
N THR A 140 4.17 2.78 12.47
CA THR A 140 5.10 2.84 13.60
C THR A 140 4.41 2.53 14.92
N ALA A 141 3.35 1.70 14.89
CA ALA A 141 2.69 1.16 16.08
C ALA A 141 2.82 -0.37 16.21
N VAL A 142 3.78 -0.98 15.48
CA VAL A 142 4.17 -2.39 15.69
C VAL A 142 5.54 -2.42 16.37
N ALA A 143 5.64 -1.76 17.52
CA ALA A 143 6.74 -1.96 18.46
C ALA A 143 6.17 -2.63 19.72
N SER A 144 6.77 -3.77 20.07
CA SER A 144 6.71 -4.38 21.41
C SER A 144 5.40 -5.06 21.78
N GLY A 145 5.13 -6.20 21.16
CA GLY A 145 4.05 -7.12 21.56
C GLY A 145 4.45 -8.57 21.44
N ALA A 146 5.69 -8.92 21.78
CA ALA A 146 6.08 -10.30 22.00
C ALA A 146 6.65 -10.45 23.40
N VAL A 147 6.00 -11.37 24.12
CA VAL A 147 6.46 -12.16 25.27
C VAL A 147 6.14 -11.62 26.68
N LEU A 148 5.52 -12.54 27.43
CA LEU A 148 5.26 -12.63 28.87
C LEU A 148 3.92 -12.10 29.38
N GLY A 149 3.07 -13.04 29.83
CA GLY A 149 2.13 -12.73 30.90
C GLY A 149 0.83 -13.52 30.94
N ALA A 150 0.85 -14.85 30.81
CA ALA A 150 -0.19 -15.64 31.45
C ALA A 150 0.00 -15.54 32.97
N VAL A 151 -0.68 -14.58 33.63
CA VAL A 151 -0.96 -14.65 35.07
C VAL A 151 -2.31 -14.00 35.37
N ILE A 152 -3.15 -14.83 35.99
CA ILE A 152 -4.41 -14.59 36.69
C ILE A 152 -4.31 -13.38 37.63
N GLY A 153 -5.38 -12.58 37.77
CA GLY A 153 -5.50 -11.72 38.95
C GLY A 153 -6.50 -10.58 38.80
N ALA A 154 -7.60 -10.69 39.53
CA ALA A 154 -8.60 -9.66 39.75
C ALA A 154 -8.00 -8.31 40.18
N ALA A 155 -8.56 -7.21 39.68
CA ALA A 155 -8.49 -5.92 40.35
C ALA A 155 -9.85 -5.23 40.24
N ALA A 156 -10.41 -4.97 41.40
CA ALA A 156 -11.74 -4.47 41.65
C ALA A 156 -12.00 -3.10 40.99
N ALA A 157 -13.23 -2.92 40.54
CA ALA A 157 -13.79 -1.63 40.19
C ALA A 157 -13.83 -0.74 41.44
N VAL A 158 -13.03 0.32 41.46
CA VAL A 158 -13.23 1.44 42.39
C VAL A 158 -14.22 2.39 41.71
N VAL A 159 -15.46 2.36 42.19
CA VAL A 159 -16.50 3.34 41.87
C VAL A 159 -16.19 4.61 42.66
N ILE A 160 -15.87 5.70 41.94
CA ILE A 160 -15.82 7.04 42.52
C ILE A 160 -17.13 7.72 42.12
N THR A 161 -18.07 7.85 43.05
CA THR A 161 -19.24 8.74 42.92
C THR A 161 -18.89 10.11 43.48
N PRO A 162 -19.11 11.20 42.72
CA PRO A 162 -18.95 12.54 43.24
C PRO A 162 -20.30 13.15 43.69
N THR A 163 -20.25 13.75 44.89
CA THR A 163 -20.86 15.03 45.35
C THR A 163 -22.37 15.27 45.45
N GLU A 164 -22.61 16.28 46.31
CA GLU A 164 -23.83 17.07 46.62
C GLU A 164 -24.81 16.44 47.62
N GLU A 165 -25.41 17.15 48.58
CA GLU A 165 -25.29 18.51 49.15
C GLU A 165 -26.33 18.52 50.30
N ASP A 166 -26.14 19.43 51.25
CA ASP A 166 -27.16 20.04 52.11
C ASP A 166 -27.73 19.38 53.38
N ALA A 167 -27.69 20.26 54.41
CA ALA A 167 -28.50 20.43 55.61
C ALA A 167 -28.25 19.55 56.85
#